data_AF-A0A239IQ06-F1
#
_entry.id   AF-A0A239IQ06-F1
#
_cell.length_a   1.000
_cell.length_b   1.000
_cell.length_c   1.000
_cell.angle_alpha   90.00
_cell.angle_beta   90.00
_cell.angle_gamma   90.00
#
_symmetry.space_group_name_H-M   'P 1'
#
loop_
_entity.id
_entity.type
_entity.pdbx_description
1 polymer ?
#
loop_
_entity_poly.entity_id
_entity_poly.type
_entity_poly.pdbx_seq_one_letter_code
_entity_poly.pdbx_strand_id
1 'polypeptide(L)'
;MKTMEDDQSPTAFMATVSVGDTLTGTVAEITPSGVAVLLDGFAGDPVGFIGCLDFSWRSFQRSPGAIVQVGDRVSAEVITVDHLRRQVLLSRSATENPQLWAFLKALHRGQRLSGTVATIERFGVFVDLDDGPKHPTFPGVGFITMPELSWLTFEDPSEVIAAGQHVTCEVLAFDTTNGEARLSLRATQPDPFLDFAHTFQVGQILHGSVTKLVPFGAFVRVKDGIEGLIHLSELSTTPIETPDQAVQIGDEVIVTITEIDLLRRRLALSCHR
;
A
#
# COMPACT_ATOMS: atom_id res chain seq x y z
N MET A 1 2.35 26.10 50.60
CA MET A 1 1.45 24.99 50.94
C MET A 1 0.91 24.48 49.62
N LYS A 2 1.30 23.25 49.24
CA LYS A 2 1.27 22.72 47.87
C LYS A 2 -0.12 22.15 47.59
N THR A 3 -0.84 22.72 46.63
CA THR A 3 -2.15 22.23 46.18
C THR A 3 -1.95 20.88 45.49
N MET A 4 -2.48 19.82 46.11
CA MET A 4 -2.67 18.51 45.50
C MET A 4 -4.09 18.52 44.94
N GLU A 5 -4.23 18.84 43.66
CA GLU A 5 -5.42 18.52 42.86
C GLU A 5 -4.94 17.57 41.75
N ASP A 6 -5.73 16.53 41.53
CA ASP A 6 -5.39 15.24 40.93
C ASP A 6 -4.55 15.29 39.65
N ASP A 7 -3.37 14.70 39.74
CA ASP A 7 -2.53 14.29 38.62
C ASP A 7 -3.08 13.00 38.00
N GLN A 8 -4.27 13.06 37.37
CA GLN A 8 -4.66 12.07 36.35
C GLN A 8 -4.15 12.56 34.99
N SER A 9 -2.83 12.63 34.85
CA SER A 9 -2.20 12.89 33.57
C SER A 9 -2.59 11.77 32.57
N PRO A 10 -3.08 12.10 31.36
CA PRO A 10 -3.28 11.15 30.25
C PRO A 10 -2.11 10.21 30.03
N THR A 11 -0.89 10.69 30.27
CA THR A 11 0.35 9.93 30.19
C THR A 11 0.38 8.73 31.13
N ALA A 12 -0.19 8.84 32.33
CA ALA A 12 -0.25 7.74 33.31
C ALA A 12 -1.28 6.67 32.91
N PHE A 13 -2.43 7.10 32.37
CA PHE A 13 -3.44 6.17 31.82
C PHE A 13 -2.92 5.47 30.55
N MET A 14 -2.26 6.20 29.66
CA MET A 14 -1.64 5.66 28.45
C MET A 14 -0.49 4.69 28.76
N ALA A 15 0.17 4.81 29.91
CA ALA A 15 1.18 3.84 30.36
C ALA A 15 0.57 2.53 30.87
N THR A 16 -0.71 2.53 31.25
CA THR A 16 -1.46 1.33 31.67
C THR A 16 -2.16 0.61 30.52
N VAL A 17 -2.19 1.22 29.34
CA VAL A 17 -2.87 0.70 28.15
C VAL A 17 -1.85 0.10 27.18
N SER A 18 -2.03 -1.16 26.81
CA SER A 18 -1.19 -1.84 25.83
C SER A 18 -1.89 -1.92 24.48
N VAL A 19 -1.09 -1.93 23.41
CA VAL A 19 -1.59 -2.25 22.06
C VAL A 19 -2.17 -3.67 22.07
N GLY A 20 -3.40 -3.81 21.62
CA GLY A 20 -4.19 -5.04 21.66
C GLY A 20 -5.23 -5.12 22.79
N ASP A 21 -5.22 -4.17 23.74
CA ASP A 21 -6.24 -4.13 24.79
C ASP A 21 -7.58 -3.66 24.23
N THR A 22 -8.67 -4.33 24.61
CA THR A 22 -10.02 -3.87 24.27
C THR A 22 -10.49 -2.87 25.32
N LEU A 23 -10.67 -1.62 24.91
CA LEU A 23 -11.18 -0.56 25.78
C LEU A 23 -12.61 -0.21 25.39
N THR A 24 -13.43 0.05 26.39
CA THR A 24 -14.79 0.56 26.20
C THR A 24 -14.82 2.02 26.58
N GLY A 25 -15.58 2.82 25.86
CA GLY A 25 -15.72 4.23 26.14
C GLY A 25 -17.00 4.81 25.57
N THR A 26 -17.24 6.07 25.88
CA THR A 26 -18.41 6.83 25.43
C THR A 26 -18.00 7.83 24.35
N VAL A 27 -18.76 7.92 23.26
CA VAL A 27 -18.49 8.89 22.20
C VAL A 27 -18.66 10.30 22.75
N ALA A 28 -17.57 11.07 22.79
CA ALA A 28 -17.55 12.43 23.29
C ALA A 28 -17.80 13.45 22.18
N GLU A 29 -17.18 13.24 21.01
CA GLU A 29 -17.30 14.15 19.86
C GLU A 29 -17.20 13.38 18.55
N ILE A 30 -17.93 13.85 17.54
CA ILE A 30 -17.90 13.30 16.19
C ILE A 30 -17.38 14.38 15.24
N THR A 31 -16.25 14.10 14.61
CA THR A 31 -15.61 14.99 13.62
C THR A 31 -15.64 14.35 12.23
N PRO A 32 -15.42 15.12 11.15
CA PRO A 32 -15.31 14.57 9.80
C PRO A 32 -14.16 13.57 9.63
N SER A 33 -13.10 13.69 10.43
CA SER A 33 -11.92 12.82 10.41
C SER A 33 -12.06 11.57 11.29
N GLY A 34 -13.06 11.50 12.17
CA GLY A 34 -13.22 10.37 13.09
C GLY A 34 -14.04 10.73 14.33
N VAL A 35 -14.05 9.81 15.30
CA VAL A 35 -14.85 9.89 16.52
C VAL A 35 -13.93 9.91 17.73
N ALA A 36 -14.05 10.95 18.54
CA ALA A 36 -13.37 11.04 19.83
C ALA A 36 -14.18 10.28 20.89
N VAL A 37 -13.51 9.40 21.61
CA VAL A 37 -14.09 8.50 22.61
C VAL A 37 -13.45 8.78 23.96
N LEU A 38 -14.30 9.04 24.95
CA LEU A 38 -13.94 9.07 26.35
C LEU A 38 -13.85 7.63 26.87
N LEU A 39 -12.64 7.14 27.12
CA LEU A 39 -12.40 5.76 27.56
C LEU A 39 -12.79 5.56 29.03
N ASP A 40 -13.46 4.46 29.34
CA ASP A 40 -13.80 4.08 30.71
C ASP A 40 -12.51 3.86 31.51
N GLY A 41 -12.42 4.47 32.70
CA GLY A 41 -11.20 4.46 33.53
C GLY A 41 -10.33 5.72 33.39
N PHE A 42 -10.68 6.63 32.49
CA PHE A 42 -10.07 7.96 32.39
C PHE A 42 -11.17 9.04 32.42
N ALA A 43 -11.19 9.87 33.48
CA ALA A 43 -12.21 10.89 33.69
C ALA A 43 -11.83 12.28 33.11
N GLY A 44 -10.72 12.37 32.38
CA GLY A 44 -10.21 13.60 31.78
C GLY A 44 -10.70 13.83 30.34
N ASP A 45 -9.90 14.54 29.54
CA ASP A 45 -10.20 14.81 28.13
C ASP A 45 -10.36 13.51 27.30
N PRO A 46 -11.15 13.51 26.21
CA PRO A 46 -11.29 12.34 25.34
C PRO A 46 -9.95 12.00 24.68
N VAL A 47 -9.27 10.99 25.22
CA VAL A 47 -7.97 10.50 24.73
C VAL A 47 -8.12 9.43 23.65
N GLY A 48 -9.28 8.78 23.53
CA GLY A 48 -9.53 7.77 22.51
C GLY A 48 -9.91 8.43 21.19
N PHE A 49 -9.32 7.99 20.09
CA PHE A 49 -9.70 8.43 18.75
C PHE A 49 -9.92 7.20 17.87
N ILE A 50 -11.11 7.09 17.29
CA ILE A 50 -11.44 6.08 16.28
C ILE A 50 -11.53 6.81 14.94
N GLY A 51 -10.63 6.51 14.01
CA GLY A 51 -10.71 7.04 12.65
C GLY A 51 -12.01 6.65 11.96
N CYS A 52 -12.47 7.44 10.99
CA CYS A 52 -13.67 7.09 10.20
C CYS A 52 -13.55 5.73 9.49
N LEU A 53 -12.31 5.33 9.16
CA LEU A 53 -11.97 4.03 8.59
C LEU A 53 -11.96 2.90 9.63
N ASP A 54 -11.71 3.23 10.89
CA ASP A 54 -11.61 2.28 12.01
C ASP A 54 -12.95 2.06 12.76
N PHE A 55 -13.99 2.80 12.36
CA PHE A 55 -15.29 2.83 13.05
C PHE A 55 -16.22 1.69 12.63
N SER A 56 -16.26 1.41 11.33
CA SER A 56 -16.95 0.26 10.75
C SER A 56 -16.49 0.14 9.32
N TRP A 57 -16.23 -1.08 8.87
CA TRP A 57 -15.84 -1.41 7.50
C TRP A 57 -16.80 -0.84 6.45
N ARG A 58 -18.05 -0.54 6.80
CA ARG A 58 -19.12 0.03 5.95
C ARG A 58 -18.98 1.52 5.61
N SER A 59 -17.92 2.19 6.06
CA SER A 59 -17.83 3.66 6.08
C SER A 59 -17.42 4.32 4.76
N PHE A 60 -17.18 3.57 3.67
CA PHE A 60 -16.84 4.17 2.37
C PHE A 60 -17.92 5.14 1.81
N GLN A 61 -19.12 5.17 2.40
CA GLN A 61 -20.25 5.98 1.92
C GLN A 61 -21.06 6.74 2.99
N ARG A 62 -20.68 6.73 4.27
CA ARG A 62 -21.47 7.45 5.31
C ARG A 62 -20.61 8.24 6.28
N SER A 63 -21.02 9.47 6.55
CA SER A 63 -20.45 10.32 7.59
C SER A 63 -20.53 9.63 8.96
N PRO A 64 -19.51 9.78 9.83
CA PRO A 64 -19.48 9.16 11.16
C PRO A 64 -20.75 9.38 12.00
N GLY A 65 -21.39 10.55 11.86
CA GLY A 65 -22.65 10.89 12.55
C GLY A 65 -23.90 10.12 12.10
N ALA A 66 -23.81 9.27 11.07
CA ALA A 66 -24.91 8.40 10.64
C ALA A 66 -24.87 7.00 11.30
N ILE A 67 -23.80 6.68 12.03
CA ILE A 67 -23.54 5.34 12.58
C ILE A 67 -23.58 5.34 14.13
N VAL A 68 -23.27 6.48 14.74
CA VAL A 68 -23.15 6.67 16.19
C VAL A 68 -23.55 8.09 16.55
N GLN A 69 -24.07 8.25 17.75
CA GLN A 69 -24.38 9.54 18.34
C GLN A 69 -23.44 9.84 19.51
N VAL A 70 -23.25 11.13 19.79
CA VAL A 70 -22.56 11.56 21.00
C VAL A 70 -23.31 11.02 22.21
N GLY A 71 -22.61 10.32 23.10
CA GLY A 71 -23.18 9.59 24.24
C GLY A 71 -23.32 8.08 24.06
N ASP A 72 -23.10 7.54 22.86
CA ASP A 72 -23.12 6.09 22.65
C ASP A 72 -21.90 5.40 23.25
N ARG A 73 -22.10 4.18 23.77
CA ARG A 73 -21.00 3.32 24.23
C ARG A 73 -20.41 2.52 23.09
N VAL A 74 -19.08 2.57 22.97
CA VAL A 74 -18.31 1.89 21.94
C VAL A 74 -17.16 1.10 22.55
N SER A 75 -16.96 -0.12 22.06
CA SER A 75 -15.82 -0.96 22.44
C SER A 75 -14.89 -1.10 21.23
N ALA A 76 -13.60 -0.82 21.43
CA ALA A 76 -12.60 -0.81 20.38
C ALA A 76 -11.23 -1.32 20.92
N GLU A 77 -10.48 -2.02 20.08
CA GLU A 77 -9.13 -2.50 20.37
C GLU A 77 -8.12 -1.37 20.18
N VAL A 78 -7.13 -1.28 21.07
CA VAL A 78 -6.05 -0.30 20.98
C VAL A 78 -5.09 -0.71 19.87
N ILE A 79 -5.05 0.07 18.79
CA ILE A 79 -4.09 -0.14 17.69
C ILE A 79 -2.75 0.47 18.06
N THR A 80 -2.75 1.69 18.58
CA THR A 80 -1.53 2.45 18.83
C THR A 80 -1.77 3.47 19.93
N VAL A 81 -0.73 3.73 20.71
CA VAL A 81 -0.74 4.75 21.76
C VAL A 81 0.23 5.85 21.33
N ASP A 82 -0.28 7.01 20.93
CA ASP A 82 0.52 8.18 20.55
C ASP A 82 0.71 9.11 21.75
N HIS A 83 1.82 8.91 22.45
CA HIS A 83 2.18 9.72 23.62
C HIS A 83 2.48 11.20 23.31
N LEU A 84 2.85 11.54 22.06
CA LEU A 84 3.13 12.92 21.66
C LEU A 84 1.84 13.72 21.48
N ARG A 85 0.83 13.10 20.88
CA ARG A 85 -0.50 13.71 20.68
C ARG A 85 -1.45 13.47 21.86
N ARG A 86 -1.03 12.71 22.88
CA ARG A 86 -1.87 12.26 24.02
C ARG A 86 -3.14 11.57 23.52
N GLN A 87 -3.01 10.77 22.47
CA GLN A 87 -4.12 10.08 21.81
C GLN A 87 -3.88 8.56 21.77
N VAL A 88 -4.93 7.80 22.05
CA VAL A 88 -4.99 6.35 21.88
C VAL A 88 -5.80 6.08 20.63
N LEU A 89 -5.15 5.53 19.60
CA LEU A 89 -5.81 5.14 18.38
C LEU A 89 -6.51 3.80 18.59
N LEU A 90 -7.82 3.80 18.38
CA LEU A 90 -8.70 2.68 18.67
C LEU A 90 -9.34 2.20 17.36
N SER A 91 -9.46 0.87 17.18
CA SER A 91 -10.20 0.25 16.08
C SER A 91 -11.34 -0.58 16.61
N ARG A 92 -12.54 -0.25 16.13
CA ARG A 92 -13.73 -1.09 16.30
C ARG A 92 -13.78 -2.20 15.25
N SER A 93 -13.07 -2.04 14.14
CA SER A 93 -12.99 -3.02 13.05
C SER A 93 -12.38 -4.36 13.50
N ALA A 94 -11.42 -4.38 14.43
CA ALA A 94 -10.79 -5.59 14.95
C ALA A 94 -11.74 -6.47 15.79
N THR A 95 -12.72 -5.87 16.48
CA THR A 95 -13.69 -6.56 17.33
C THR A 95 -14.89 -7.13 16.55
N GLU A 96 -15.13 -6.66 15.32
CA GLU A 96 -16.31 -7.03 14.52
C GLU A 96 -16.17 -8.39 13.79
N ASN A 97 -14.94 -8.88 13.52
CA ASN A 97 -14.73 -10.19 12.90
C ASN A 97 -13.44 -10.90 13.39
N PRO A 98 -13.52 -11.67 14.49
CA PRO A 98 -12.37 -12.39 15.06
C PRO A 98 -11.76 -13.43 14.10
N GLN A 99 -12.57 -14.02 13.23
CA GLN A 99 -12.11 -15.05 12.28
C GLN A 99 -11.22 -14.44 11.19
N LEU A 100 -11.63 -13.29 10.65
CA LEU A 100 -10.83 -12.54 9.67
C LEU A 100 -9.51 -12.08 10.29
N TRP A 101 -9.56 -11.60 11.52
CA TRP A 101 -8.36 -11.17 12.25
C TRP A 101 -7.36 -12.31 12.47
N ALA A 102 -7.85 -13.47 12.93
CA ALA A 102 -7.03 -14.66 13.10
C ALA A 102 -6.44 -15.14 11.77
N PHE A 103 -7.22 -15.08 10.69
CA PHE A 103 -6.77 -15.42 9.34
C PHE A 103 -5.65 -14.49 8.85
N LEU A 104 -5.83 -13.17 8.93
CA LEU A 104 -4.82 -12.19 8.49
C LEU A 104 -3.53 -12.30 9.29
N LYS A 105 -3.60 -12.51 10.61
CA LYS A 105 -2.42 -12.74 11.46
C LYS A 105 -1.68 -14.04 11.14
N ALA A 106 -2.37 -15.04 10.58
CA ALA A 106 -1.76 -16.29 10.16
C ALA A 106 -1.08 -16.19 8.79
N LEU A 107 -1.33 -15.13 8.02
CA LEU A 107 -0.71 -14.93 6.70
C LEU A 107 0.75 -14.53 6.83
N HIS A 108 1.59 -15.14 6.00
CA HIS A 108 3.02 -14.82 5.92
C HIS A 108 3.35 -14.24 4.55
N ARG A 109 4.27 -13.28 4.51
CA ARG A 109 4.79 -12.75 3.24
C ARG A 109 5.41 -13.88 2.41
N GLY A 110 5.09 -13.95 1.13
CA GLY A 110 5.53 -15.03 0.24
C GLY A 110 4.55 -16.20 0.15
N GLN A 111 3.52 -16.25 1.00
CA GLN A 111 2.50 -17.28 0.94
C GLN A 111 1.65 -17.12 -0.33
N ARG A 112 1.40 -18.21 -1.05
CA ARG A 112 0.50 -18.20 -2.21
C ARG A 112 -0.92 -18.47 -1.75
N LEU A 113 -1.84 -17.62 -2.17
CA LEU A 113 -3.27 -17.76 -1.97
C LEU A 113 -3.97 -17.78 -3.31
N SER A 114 -4.99 -18.60 -3.43
CA SER A 114 -5.86 -18.61 -4.61
C SER A 114 -7.18 -17.93 -4.29
N GLY A 115 -7.76 -17.29 -5.27
CA GLY A 115 -9.04 -16.62 -5.12
C GLY A 115 -9.65 -16.22 -6.45
N THR A 116 -10.90 -15.79 -6.38
CA THR A 116 -11.66 -15.33 -7.53
C THR A 116 -11.75 -13.80 -7.51
N VAL A 117 -11.49 -13.17 -8.65
CA VAL A 117 -11.59 -11.71 -8.77
C VAL A 117 -13.05 -11.30 -8.59
N ALA A 118 -13.32 -10.60 -7.50
CA ALA A 118 -14.67 -10.17 -7.19
C ALA A 118 -15.03 -8.91 -7.97
N THR A 119 -14.18 -7.89 -7.87
CA THR A 119 -14.39 -6.58 -8.51
C THR A 119 -13.06 -5.99 -8.95
N ILE A 120 -13.08 -5.31 -10.10
CA ILE A 120 -11.95 -4.57 -10.65
C ILE A 120 -12.30 -3.08 -10.59
N GLU A 121 -11.52 -2.31 -9.86
CA GLU A 121 -11.63 -0.85 -9.76
C GLU A 121 -10.41 -0.18 -10.43
N ARG A 122 -10.48 1.14 -10.66
CA ARG A 122 -9.36 1.91 -11.25
C ARG A 122 -8.16 2.10 -10.32
N PHE A 123 -8.31 1.79 -9.04
CA PHE A 123 -7.24 1.89 -8.03
C PHE A 123 -6.77 0.56 -7.44
N GLY A 124 -7.51 -0.54 -7.70
CA GLY A 124 -7.03 -1.89 -7.43
C GLY A 124 -8.06 -2.95 -7.77
N VAL A 125 -7.71 -4.21 -7.52
CA VAL A 125 -8.53 -5.37 -7.79
C VAL A 125 -8.80 -6.11 -6.49
N PHE A 126 -10.07 -6.36 -6.23
CA PHE A 126 -10.53 -7.12 -5.08
C PHE A 126 -10.65 -8.59 -5.43
N VAL A 127 -10.03 -9.44 -4.63
CA VAL A 127 -10.01 -10.89 -4.81
C VAL A 127 -10.67 -11.55 -3.61
N ASP A 128 -11.71 -12.33 -3.87
CA ASP A 128 -12.32 -13.23 -2.91
C ASP A 128 -11.43 -14.46 -2.77
N LEU A 129 -10.72 -14.57 -1.65
CA LEU A 129 -9.79 -15.66 -1.40
C LEU A 129 -10.56 -16.95 -1.11
N ASP A 130 -10.15 -18.06 -1.73
CA ASP A 130 -10.78 -19.38 -1.51
C ASP A 130 -10.55 -19.84 -0.06
N ASP A 131 -9.32 -19.64 0.42
CA ASP A 131 -8.92 -19.85 1.80
C ASP A 131 -9.04 -18.51 2.53
N GLY A 132 -10.13 -18.34 3.28
CA GLY A 132 -10.33 -17.16 4.11
C GLY A 132 -11.81 -16.93 4.47
N PRO A 133 -12.10 -16.28 5.61
CA PRO A 133 -13.46 -15.85 5.92
C PRO A 133 -13.87 -14.72 4.97
N LYS A 134 -15.15 -14.64 4.62
CA LYS A 134 -15.65 -13.56 3.77
C LYS A 134 -15.40 -12.20 4.42
N HIS A 135 -14.92 -11.27 3.61
CA HIS A 135 -14.73 -9.91 4.06
C HIS A 135 -16.11 -9.26 4.34
N PRO A 136 -16.30 -8.55 5.47
CA PRO A 136 -17.62 -8.06 5.89
C PRO A 136 -18.13 -6.85 5.07
N THR A 137 -17.28 -6.23 4.25
CA THR A 137 -17.62 -5.02 3.46
C THR A 137 -17.24 -5.13 1.99
N PHE A 138 -15.96 -5.30 1.69
CA PHE A 138 -15.51 -5.61 0.34
C PHE A 138 -15.95 -7.01 -0.09
N PRO A 139 -16.12 -7.22 -1.40
CA PRO A 139 -16.52 -8.51 -1.93
C PRO A 139 -15.38 -9.56 -1.92
N GLY A 140 -14.24 -9.24 -1.30
CA GLY A 140 -13.11 -10.15 -1.08
C GLY A 140 -12.16 -9.62 -0.01
N VAL A 141 -11.31 -10.49 0.53
CA VAL A 141 -10.28 -10.16 1.55
C VAL A 141 -8.96 -9.73 0.89
N GLY A 142 -8.73 -10.11 -0.36
CA GLY A 142 -7.52 -9.79 -1.09
C GLY A 142 -7.62 -8.46 -1.82
N PHE A 143 -6.59 -7.64 -1.73
CA PHE A 143 -6.44 -6.41 -2.51
C PHE A 143 -5.12 -6.40 -3.28
N ILE A 144 -5.21 -6.20 -4.59
CA ILE A 144 -4.07 -6.09 -5.50
C ILE A 144 -4.06 -4.68 -6.08
N THR A 145 -2.94 -3.97 -5.95
CA THR A 145 -2.76 -2.65 -6.58
C THR A 145 -2.38 -2.80 -8.05
N MET A 146 -2.59 -1.77 -8.87
CA MET A 146 -2.21 -1.78 -10.29
C MET A 146 -0.78 -2.28 -10.55
N PRO A 147 0.26 -1.77 -9.87
CA PRO A 147 1.62 -2.20 -10.15
C PRO A 147 1.87 -3.66 -9.77
N GLU A 148 0.99 -4.27 -8.98
CA GLU A 148 1.10 -5.65 -8.53
C GLU A 148 0.30 -6.63 -9.42
N LEU A 149 -0.49 -6.14 -10.37
CA LEU A 149 -1.22 -6.97 -11.34
C LEU A 149 -0.28 -7.61 -12.37
N SER A 150 0.68 -6.83 -12.88
CA SER A 150 1.61 -7.26 -13.93
C SER A 150 2.93 -6.52 -13.85
N TRP A 151 3.98 -7.15 -14.41
CA TRP A 151 5.25 -6.49 -14.69
C TRP A 151 5.16 -5.51 -15.86
N LEU A 152 4.16 -5.70 -16.74
CA LEU A 152 3.94 -4.87 -17.91
C LEU A 152 3.09 -3.65 -17.56
N THR A 153 3.32 -2.56 -18.27
CA THR A 153 2.44 -1.39 -18.22
C THR A 153 1.18 -1.68 -19.02
N PHE A 154 0.02 -1.40 -18.44
CA PHE A 154 -1.29 -1.52 -19.06
C PHE A 154 -2.10 -0.26 -18.75
N GLU A 155 -3.01 0.12 -19.64
CA GLU A 155 -3.91 1.26 -19.42
C GLU A 155 -5.14 0.86 -18.59
N ASP A 156 -5.69 -0.32 -18.89
CA ASP A 156 -6.86 -0.86 -18.21
C ASP A 156 -6.56 -2.20 -17.51
N PRO A 157 -6.92 -2.35 -16.23
CA PRO A 157 -6.69 -3.60 -15.49
C PRO A 157 -7.46 -4.77 -16.10
N SER A 158 -8.58 -4.50 -16.80
CA SER A 158 -9.39 -5.49 -17.51
C SER A 158 -8.62 -6.24 -18.61
N GLU A 159 -7.52 -5.68 -19.12
CA GLU A 159 -6.66 -6.35 -20.11
C GLU A 159 -5.81 -7.46 -19.48
N VAL A 160 -5.47 -7.30 -18.19
CA VAL A 160 -4.64 -8.23 -17.44
C VAL A 160 -5.50 -9.27 -16.72
N ILE A 161 -6.66 -8.86 -16.22
CA ILE A 161 -7.49 -9.68 -15.35
C ILE A 161 -8.98 -9.41 -15.57
N ALA A 162 -9.80 -10.46 -15.56
CA ALA A 162 -11.26 -10.35 -15.71
C ALA A 162 -11.98 -10.55 -14.38
N ALA A 163 -13.11 -9.87 -14.20
CA ALA A 163 -14.01 -10.12 -13.07
C ALA A 163 -14.56 -11.55 -13.14
N GLY A 164 -14.52 -12.28 -12.03
CA GLY A 164 -14.86 -13.70 -11.93
C GLY A 164 -13.72 -14.66 -12.33
N GLN A 165 -12.55 -14.16 -12.73
CA GLN A 165 -11.40 -15.01 -13.03
C GLN A 165 -10.79 -15.57 -11.76
N HIS A 166 -10.45 -16.86 -11.78
CA HIS A 166 -9.67 -17.50 -10.72
C HIS A 166 -8.18 -17.21 -10.91
N VAL A 167 -7.54 -16.71 -9.86
CA VAL A 167 -6.14 -16.28 -9.87
C VAL A 167 -5.39 -16.72 -8.63
N THR A 168 -4.10 -17.01 -8.80
CA THR A 168 -3.19 -17.31 -7.70
C THR A 168 -2.27 -16.12 -7.47
N CYS A 169 -2.23 -15.61 -6.25
CA CYS A 169 -1.49 -14.43 -5.87
C CYS A 169 -0.55 -14.74 -4.70
N GLU A 170 0.51 -13.95 -4.56
CA GLU A 170 1.40 -14.01 -3.40
C GLU A 170 1.05 -12.92 -2.38
N VAL A 171 1.05 -13.26 -1.10
CA VAL A 171 0.87 -12.30 -0.01
C VAL A 171 2.12 -11.44 0.12
N LEU A 172 1.97 -10.13 -0.04
CA LEU A 172 3.02 -9.15 0.23
C LEU A 172 3.03 -8.71 1.69
N ALA A 173 1.84 -8.38 2.19
CA ALA A 173 1.60 -7.87 3.52
C ALA A 173 0.12 -8.08 3.86
N PHE A 174 -0.27 -7.79 5.10
CA PHE A 174 -1.66 -7.67 5.50
C PHE A 174 -1.87 -6.29 6.10
N ASP A 175 -3.02 -5.71 5.81
CA ASP A 175 -3.47 -4.43 6.33
C ASP A 175 -4.42 -4.70 7.50
N THR A 176 -3.98 -4.38 8.71
CA THR A 176 -4.78 -4.56 9.92
C THR A 176 -5.87 -3.50 10.07
N THR A 177 -5.74 -2.36 9.42
CA THR A 177 -6.70 -1.25 9.48
C THR A 177 -7.88 -1.55 8.55
N ASN A 178 -7.58 -1.98 7.32
CA ASN A 178 -8.57 -2.27 6.29
C ASN A 178 -8.92 -3.76 6.16
N GLY A 179 -8.35 -4.64 7.00
CA GLY A 179 -8.49 -6.12 6.97
C GLY A 179 -8.35 -6.78 5.64
N GLU A 180 -7.43 -6.26 4.86
CA GLU A 180 -7.17 -6.77 3.54
C GLU A 180 -5.79 -7.44 3.54
N ALA A 181 -5.70 -8.59 2.89
CA ALA A 181 -4.42 -9.13 2.48
C ALA A 181 -3.95 -8.34 1.26
N ARG A 182 -2.76 -7.72 1.33
CA ARG A 182 -2.10 -7.13 0.16
C ARG A 182 -1.50 -8.26 -0.65
N LEU A 183 -2.03 -8.44 -1.84
CA LEU A 183 -1.67 -9.53 -2.74
C LEU A 183 -0.92 -9.01 -3.96
N SER A 184 -0.14 -9.89 -4.57
CA SER A 184 0.59 -9.64 -5.81
C SER A 184 0.40 -10.76 -6.80
N LEU A 185 -0.07 -10.41 -8.00
CA LEU A 185 -0.08 -11.33 -9.14
C LEU A 185 1.28 -11.39 -9.81
N ARG A 186 1.96 -10.26 -9.96
CA ARG A 186 3.28 -10.21 -10.60
C ARG A 186 4.34 -11.04 -9.87
N ALA A 187 4.25 -11.19 -8.55
CA ALA A 187 5.18 -12.02 -7.77
C ALA A 187 5.12 -13.51 -8.16
N THR A 188 3.97 -13.96 -8.70
CA THR A 188 3.81 -15.33 -9.21
C THR A 188 4.32 -15.51 -10.64
N GLN A 189 4.60 -14.42 -11.34
CA GLN A 189 5.09 -14.41 -12.71
C GLN A 189 6.63 -14.35 -12.72
N PRO A 190 7.30 -14.92 -13.74
CA PRO A 190 8.74 -14.80 -13.87
C PRO A 190 9.14 -13.32 -13.99
N ASP A 191 10.16 -12.92 -13.21
CA ASP A 191 10.63 -11.54 -13.21
C ASP A 191 11.35 -11.23 -14.55
N PRO A 192 10.79 -10.37 -15.41
CA PRO A 192 11.38 -10.06 -16.71
C PRO A 192 12.74 -9.38 -16.57
N PHE A 193 13.00 -8.66 -15.47
CA PHE A 193 14.31 -8.03 -15.24
C PHE A 193 15.38 -9.08 -14.93
N LEU A 194 15.02 -10.11 -14.16
CA LEU A 194 15.92 -11.20 -13.86
C LEU A 194 16.21 -12.02 -15.12
N ASP A 195 15.18 -12.35 -15.90
CA ASP A 195 15.32 -13.02 -17.20
C ASP A 195 16.21 -12.22 -18.16
N PHE A 196 16.04 -10.90 -18.21
CA PHE A 196 16.88 -10.02 -19.01
C PHE A 196 18.33 -9.99 -18.53
N ALA A 197 18.58 -9.90 -17.22
CA ALA A 197 19.93 -9.93 -16.68
C ALA A 197 20.65 -11.27 -16.91
N HIS A 198 19.90 -12.37 -17.05
CA HIS A 198 20.45 -13.67 -17.42
C HIS A 198 20.69 -13.80 -18.93
N THR A 199 19.86 -13.17 -19.75
CA THR A 199 19.92 -13.26 -21.21
C THR A 199 20.93 -12.30 -21.82
N PHE A 200 21.06 -11.09 -21.27
CA PHE A 200 21.85 -10.00 -21.82
C PHE A 200 23.08 -9.70 -20.97
N GLN A 201 24.17 -9.30 -21.64
CA GLN A 201 25.44 -8.99 -20.99
C GLN A 201 25.81 -7.51 -21.17
N VAL A 202 26.59 -6.99 -20.21
CA VAL A 202 27.19 -5.67 -20.32
C VAL A 202 28.02 -5.58 -21.60
N GLY A 203 27.85 -4.50 -22.35
CA GLY A 203 28.49 -4.24 -23.65
C GLY A 203 27.66 -4.67 -24.86
N GLN A 204 26.49 -5.30 -24.64
CA GLN A 204 25.57 -5.66 -25.73
C GLN A 204 24.77 -4.44 -26.21
N ILE A 205 24.54 -4.39 -27.52
CA ILE A 205 23.78 -3.33 -28.19
C ILE A 205 22.32 -3.77 -28.33
N LEU A 206 21.40 -2.88 -27.99
CA LEU A 206 19.96 -3.05 -28.04
C LEU A 206 19.30 -1.87 -28.75
N HIS A 207 18.10 -2.11 -29.26
CA HIS A 207 17.21 -1.06 -29.74
C HIS A 207 16.21 -0.75 -28.62
N GLY A 208 15.96 0.52 -28.36
CA GLY A 208 14.97 0.92 -27.38
C GLY A 208 14.29 2.23 -27.74
N SER A 209 13.11 2.46 -27.17
CA SER A 209 12.33 3.66 -27.38
C SER A 209 12.35 4.56 -26.15
N VAL A 210 12.51 5.86 -26.34
CA VAL A 210 12.54 6.84 -25.24
C VAL A 210 11.14 6.97 -24.66
N THR A 211 10.98 6.62 -23.37
CA THR A 211 9.67 6.68 -22.70
C THR A 211 9.50 7.95 -21.89
N LYS A 212 10.58 8.44 -21.28
CA LYS A 212 10.54 9.61 -20.40
C LYS A 212 11.87 10.35 -20.37
N LEU A 213 11.80 11.68 -20.35
CA LEU A 213 12.97 12.56 -20.20
C LEU A 213 13.02 13.11 -18.78
N VAL A 214 14.23 13.20 -18.21
CA VAL A 214 14.50 13.80 -16.90
C VAL A 214 15.70 14.73 -16.99
N PRO A 215 15.83 15.77 -16.15
CA PRO A 215 16.90 16.76 -16.32
C PRO A 215 18.33 16.19 -16.36
N PHE A 216 18.55 15.01 -15.77
CA PHE A 216 19.86 14.34 -15.71
C PHE A 216 20.00 13.15 -16.69
N GLY A 217 19.02 12.90 -17.58
CA GLY A 217 19.08 11.76 -18.49
C GLY A 217 17.77 11.42 -19.23
N ALA A 218 17.75 10.26 -19.88
CA ALA A 218 16.58 9.75 -20.57
C ALA A 218 16.30 8.30 -20.16
N PHE A 219 15.03 7.97 -19.94
CA PHE A 219 14.56 6.59 -19.78
C PHE A 219 14.22 6.01 -21.14
N VAL A 220 14.84 4.87 -21.44
CA VAL A 220 14.68 4.15 -22.69
C VAL A 220 14.19 2.74 -22.39
N ARG A 221 13.06 2.37 -22.98
CA ARG A 221 12.50 1.03 -22.92
C ARG A 221 13.21 0.15 -23.94
N VAL A 222 13.93 -0.85 -23.47
CA VAL A 222 14.69 -1.80 -24.32
C VAL A 222 13.94 -3.10 -24.57
N LYS A 223 12.98 -3.43 -23.71
CA LYS A 223 12.10 -4.60 -23.81
C LYS A 223 10.82 -4.32 -23.02
N ASP A 224 9.77 -5.08 -23.26
CA ASP A 224 8.52 -4.98 -22.51
C ASP A 224 8.74 -5.12 -21.00
N GLY A 225 8.37 -4.07 -20.25
CA GLY A 225 8.56 -3.99 -18.80
C GLY A 225 9.98 -3.67 -18.33
N ILE A 226 10.92 -3.36 -19.24
CA ILE A 226 12.32 -3.09 -18.90
C ILE A 226 12.77 -1.74 -19.45
N GLU A 227 13.05 -0.82 -18.52
CA GLU A 227 13.55 0.52 -18.81
C GLU A 227 14.96 0.69 -18.25
N GLY A 228 15.81 1.33 -19.04
CA GLY A 228 17.14 1.76 -18.62
C GLY A 228 17.28 3.26 -18.66
N LEU A 229 18.20 3.78 -17.84
CA LEU A 229 18.53 5.19 -17.78
C LEU A 229 19.81 5.44 -18.58
N ILE A 230 19.75 6.41 -19.49
CA ILE A 230 20.92 6.99 -20.14
C ILE A 230 21.25 8.29 -19.42
N HIS A 231 22.48 8.41 -18.93
CA HIS A 231 22.94 9.65 -18.33
C HIS A 231 23.10 10.74 -19.39
N LEU A 232 22.94 12.02 -19.02
CA LEU A 232 23.07 13.14 -19.96
C LEU A 232 24.40 13.11 -20.75
N SER A 233 25.49 12.73 -20.08
CA SER A 233 26.83 12.60 -20.65
C SER A 233 26.97 11.44 -21.65
N GLU A 234 26.08 10.46 -21.58
CA GLU A 234 26.07 9.25 -22.41
C GLU A 234 25.06 9.36 -23.57
N LEU A 235 24.24 10.43 -23.59
CA LEU A 235 23.27 10.70 -24.66
C LEU A 235 23.92 11.28 -25.92
N SER A 236 24.97 12.08 -25.78
CA SER A 236 25.63 12.75 -26.90
C SER A 236 27.12 12.98 -26.64
N THR A 237 27.93 12.92 -27.69
CA THR A 237 29.36 13.30 -27.67
C THR A 237 29.56 14.79 -27.41
N THR A 238 28.57 15.61 -27.73
CA THR A 238 28.56 17.05 -27.43
C THR A 238 27.92 17.31 -26.08
N PRO A 239 28.49 18.22 -25.26
CA PRO A 239 27.90 18.60 -23.99
C PRO A 239 26.56 19.29 -24.25
N ILE A 240 25.49 18.62 -23.85
CA ILE A 240 24.12 19.11 -23.86
C ILE A 240 23.74 19.50 -22.43
N GLU A 241 22.91 20.53 -22.26
CA GLU A 241 22.39 20.93 -20.93
C GLU A 241 21.05 20.25 -20.61
N THR A 242 20.34 19.80 -21.63
CA THR A 242 19.02 19.15 -21.50
C THR A 242 18.92 17.95 -22.46
N PRO A 243 18.29 16.85 -22.04
CA PRO A 243 18.19 15.65 -22.86
C PRO A 243 17.30 15.87 -24.10
N ASP A 244 16.33 16.79 -24.04
CA ASP A 244 15.46 17.19 -25.15
C ASP A 244 16.23 17.75 -26.36
N GLN A 245 17.49 18.16 -26.18
CA GLN A 245 18.35 18.59 -27.28
C GLN A 245 18.90 17.43 -28.11
N ALA A 246 18.93 16.21 -27.54
CA ALA A 246 19.48 15.03 -28.18
C ALA A 246 18.41 14.01 -28.57
N VAL A 247 17.36 13.83 -27.76
CA VAL A 247 16.32 12.81 -27.94
C VAL A 247 14.94 13.32 -27.55
N GLN A 248 13.90 12.87 -28.25
CA GLN A 248 12.50 13.15 -27.91
C GLN A 248 11.80 11.92 -27.36
N ILE A 249 10.70 12.13 -26.61
CA ILE A 249 9.84 11.04 -26.15
C ILE A 249 9.24 10.35 -27.37
N GLY A 250 9.41 9.03 -27.46
CA GLY A 250 8.97 8.20 -28.58
C GLY A 250 10.07 7.87 -29.60
N ASP A 251 11.24 8.51 -29.52
CA ASP A 251 12.34 8.21 -30.46
C ASP A 251 12.91 6.81 -30.25
N GLU A 252 13.22 6.12 -31.35
CA GLU A 252 13.98 4.87 -31.32
C GLU A 252 15.48 5.17 -31.33
N VAL A 253 16.18 4.69 -30.31
CA VAL A 253 17.62 4.87 -30.11
C VAL A 253 18.32 3.52 -29.97
N ILE A 254 19.56 3.47 -30.46
CA ILE A 254 20.45 2.31 -30.28
C ILE A 254 21.26 2.57 -29.03
N VAL A 255 21.20 1.63 -28.09
CA VAL A 255 21.80 1.75 -26.76
C VAL A 255 22.68 0.57 -26.45
N THR A 256 23.77 0.80 -25.72
CA THR A 256 24.65 -0.24 -25.20
C THR A 256 24.43 -0.38 -23.71
N ILE A 257 24.38 -1.61 -23.20
CA ILE A 257 24.28 -1.87 -21.76
C ILE A 257 25.63 -1.56 -21.11
N THR A 258 25.67 -0.60 -20.19
CA THR A 258 26.89 -0.25 -19.43
C THR A 258 26.92 -0.96 -18.08
N GLU A 259 25.77 -1.08 -17.42
CA GLU A 259 25.67 -1.69 -16.10
C GLU A 259 24.28 -2.31 -15.90
N ILE A 260 24.24 -3.47 -15.22
CA ILE A 260 23.01 -4.13 -14.79
C ILE A 260 23.07 -4.30 -13.26
N ASP A 261 22.23 -3.56 -12.54
CA ASP A 261 22.09 -3.66 -11.08
C ASP A 261 20.81 -4.42 -10.73
N LEU A 262 20.97 -5.71 -10.37
CA LEU A 262 19.89 -6.60 -9.95
C LEU A 262 19.26 -6.21 -8.61
N LEU A 263 20.06 -5.67 -7.68
CA LEU A 263 19.59 -5.31 -6.33
C LEU A 263 18.69 -4.09 -6.38
N ARG A 264 19.09 -3.08 -7.16
CA ARG A 264 18.31 -1.85 -7.33
C ARG A 264 17.32 -1.91 -8.49
N ARG A 265 17.33 -2.99 -9.27
CA ARG A 265 16.56 -3.16 -10.51
C ARG A 265 16.78 -1.98 -11.48
N ARG A 266 18.04 -1.63 -11.71
CA ARG A 266 18.45 -0.50 -12.57
C ARG A 266 19.30 -0.99 -13.73
N LEU A 267 18.99 -0.47 -14.91
CA LEU A 267 19.78 -0.68 -16.12
C LEU A 267 20.42 0.65 -16.52
N ALA A 268 21.74 0.69 -16.61
CA ALA A 268 22.45 1.85 -17.14
C ALA A 268 22.77 1.60 -18.62
N LEU A 269 22.41 2.57 -19.45
CA LEU A 269 22.51 2.51 -20.90
C LEU A 269 23.38 3.67 -21.40
N SER A 270 24.00 3.49 -22.54
CA SER A 270 24.72 4.56 -23.25
C SER A 270 24.38 4.56 -24.74
N CYS A 271 24.25 5.75 -25.33
CA CYS A 271 24.10 5.92 -26.79
C CYS A 271 25.44 5.98 -27.52
N HIS A 272 26.55 6.14 -26.81
CA HIS A 272 27.88 6.33 -27.39
C HIS A 272 28.85 5.24 -26.93
N ARG A 273 29.78 4.83 -27.78
CA ARG A 273 30.89 3.93 -27.43
C ARG A 273 32.22 4.56 -27.74
#